data_AF-A0A932ANW7-F1
#
_entry.id   AF-A0A932ANW7-F1
#
_cell.length_a   1.000
_cell.length_b   1.000
_cell.length_c   1.000
_cell.angle_alpha   90.00
_cell.angle_beta   90.00
_cell.angle_gamma   90.00
#
_symmetry.space_group_name_H-M   'P 1'
#
loop_
_entity.id
_entity.type
_entity.pdbx_description
1 polymer ?
#
loop_
_entity_poly.entity_id
_entity_poly.type
_entity_poly.pdbx_seq_one_letter_code
_entity_poly.pdbx_strand_id
1 'polypeptide(L)' 'MSDGSASGTGPVPETVIDCIDCGGRAHLVTRPREDGTWVAGDLVTYRCEDCLDRWDLVLPDEDGADPWEPGI' A
#
# COMPACT_ATOMS: atom_id res chain seq x y z
N MET A 1 18.30 -24.13 -13.91
CA MET A 1 17.87 -23.76 -12.55
C MET A 1 17.82 -22.26 -12.54
N SER A 2 16.62 -21.69 -12.40
CA SER A 2 16.34 -20.28 -12.65
C SER A 2 17.06 -19.37 -11.65
N ASP A 3 17.45 -18.21 -12.15
CA ASP A 3 18.18 -17.13 -11.47
C ASP A 3 17.37 -16.59 -10.28
N GLY A 4 17.90 -16.80 -9.07
CA GLY A 4 17.32 -16.27 -7.85
C GLY A 4 17.84 -14.85 -7.60
N SER A 5 17.04 -13.86 -7.98
CA SER A 5 17.20 -12.48 -7.48
C SER A 5 15.89 -12.03 -6.85
N ALA A 6 15.66 -12.41 -5.60
CA ALA A 6 14.74 -11.68 -4.73
C ALA A 6 15.46 -10.42 -4.25
N SER A 7 15.18 -9.29 -4.90
CA SER A 7 15.71 -7.98 -4.49
C SER A 7 14.96 -7.54 -3.23
N GLY A 8 15.47 -7.93 -2.06
CA GLY A 8 14.86 -7.68 -0.76
C GLY A 8 14.71 -6.19 -0.38
N THR A 9 13.65 -5.55 -0.86
CA THR A 9 13.06 -4.37 -0.25
C THR A 9 11.55 -4.57 -0.27
N GLY A 10 10.92 -4.71 0.91
CA GLY A 10 9.46 -4.90 1.00
C GLY A 10 8.68 -3.78 0.29
N PRO A 11 7.37 -3.99 0.04
CA PRO A 11 6.54 -3.02 -0.69
C PRO A 11 6.55 -1.67 0.04
N VAL A 12 6.82 -0.59 -0.69
CA VAL A 12 6.76 0.78 -0.15
C VAL A 12 5.48 1.44 -0.64
N PRO A 13 4.56 1.89 0.25
CA PRO A 13 3.37 2.60 -0.16
C PRO A 13 3.71 3.89 -0.88
N GLU A 14 2.91 4.23 -1.89
CA GLU A 14 2.89 5.57 -2.44
C GLU A 14 2.45 6.56 -1.35
N THR A 15 3.08 7.73 -1.30
CA THR A 15 2.74 8.75 -0.29
C THR A 15 1.47 9.52 -0.63
N VAL A 16 1.04 9.47 -1.89
CA VAL A 16 -0.17 10.12 -2.40
C VAL A 16 -0.84 9.18 -3.42
N ILE A 17 -2.15 9.02 -3.31
CA ILE A 17 -2.99 8.31 -4.29
C ILE A 17 -4.11 9.21 -4.78
N ASP A 18 -4.76 8.83 -5.88
CA ASP A 18 -6.01 9.44 -6.31
C ASP A 18 -7.14 9.02 -5.35
N CYS A 19 -7.89 9.99 -4.84
CA CYS A 19 -9.05 9.75 -3.99
C CYS A 19 -10.15 9.06 -4.79
N ILE A 20 -10.64 7.93 -4.30
CA ILE A 20 -11.64 7.12 -5.00
C ILE A 20 -13.00 7.84 -5.11
N ASP A 21 -13.36 8.68 -4.12
CA ASP A 21 -14.67 9.36 -4.11
C ASP A 21 -14.67 10.67 -4.92
N CYS A 22 -13.58 11.44 -4.93
CA CYS A 22 -13.57 12.77 -5.55
C CYS A 22 -12.50 12.98 -6.65
N GLY A 23 -11.58 12.03 -6.84
CA GLY A 23 -10.46 12.15 -7.76
C GLY A 23 -9.37 13.18 -7.34
N GLY A 24 -9.51 13.80 -6.16
CA GLY A 24 -8.50 14.68 -5.56
C GLY A 24 -7.33 13.91 -4.97
N ARG A 25 -6.41 14.60 -4.28
CA ARG A 25 -5.21 13.94 -3.72
C ARG A 25 -5.48 13.39 -2.32
N ALA A 26 -5.18 12.11 -2.11
CA ALA A 26 -5.24 11.48 -0.80
C ALA A 26 -3.84 11.10 -0.30
N HIS A 27 -3.48 11.60 0.87
CA HIS A 27 -2.14 11.47 1.45
C HIS A 27 -2.07 10.33 2.44
N LEU A 28 -0.98 9.56 2.41
CA LEU A 28 -0.70 8.51 3.39
C LEU A 28 -0.60 9.13 4.79
N VAL A 29 -1.40 8.63 5.74
CA VAL A 29 -1.36 9.08 7.14
C VAL A 29 -0.83 8.00 8.08
N THR A 30 -0.85 6.73 7.67
CA THR A 30 -0.22 5.64 8.42
C THR A 30 1.29 5.77 8.37
N ARG A 31 1.93 5.64 9.54
CA ARG A 31 3.39 5.61 9.65
C ARG A 31 3.89 4.18 9.44
N PRO A 32 5.13 4.00 8.96
CA PRO A 32 5.76 2.69 8.93
C PRO A 32 5.81 2.08 10.33
N ARG A 33 6.12 0.78 10.38
CA ARG A 33 6.34 0.04 11.63
C ARG A 33 7.46 0.68 12.45
N GLU A 34 7.62 0.25 13.69
CA GLU A 34 8.59 0.84 14.64
C GLU A 34 10.04 0.79 14.14
N ASP A 35 10.36 -0.20 13.29
CA ASP A 35 11.66 -0.38 12.65
C ASP A 35 11.81 0.42 11.33
N GLY A 36 10.80 1.20 10.95
CA GLY A 36 10.77 2.00 9.73
C GLY A 36 10.44 1.20 8.47
N THR A 37 10.02 -0.06 8.59
CA THR A 37 9.72 -0.92 7.44
C THR A 37 8.22 -1.03 7.15
N TRP A 38 7.94 -1.49 5.93
CA TRP A 38 6.63 -1.89 5.44
C TRP A 38 6.71 -3.34 4.98
N VAL A 39 5.63 -4.10 5.18
CA VAL A 39 5.51 -5.46 4.66
C VAL A 39 4.18 -5.66 3.96
N ALA A 40 4.13 -6.61 3.04
CA ALA A 40 2.88 -7.02 2.42
C ALA A 40 1.85 -7.45 3.48
N GLY A 41 0.59 -7.11 3.23
CA GLY A 41 -0.49 -7.30 4.19
C GLY A 41 -0.65 -6.17 5.22
N ASP A 42 0.28 -5.22 5.32
CA ASP A 42 0.10 -4.04 6.18
C ASP A 42 -1.11 -3.22 5.73
N LEU A 43 -1.93 -2.78 6.70
CA LEU A 43 -3.05 -1.88 6.44
C LEU A 43 -2.56 -0.42 6.50
N VAL A 44 -2.60 0.26 5.37
CA VAL A 44 -2.25 1.67 5.23
C VAL A 44 -3.50 2.52 5.06
N THR A 45 -3.51 3.70 5.68
CA THR A 45 -4.63 4.63 5.64
C THR A 45 -4.22 5.89 4.89
N TYR A 46 -5.09 6.33 3.98
CA TYR A 46 -4.97 7.57 3.23
C TYR A 46 -6.10 8.52 3.60
N ARG A 47 -5.85 9.83 3.52
CA ARG A 47 -6.87 10.86 3.70
C ARG A 47 -6.81 11.91 2.61
N CYS A 48 -7.96 12.17 1.98
CA CYS A 48 -8.08 13.21 0.95
C CYS A 48 -7.96 14.61 1.54
N GLU A 49 -7.21 15.50 0.89
CA GLU A 49 -7.12 16.91 1.29
C GLU A 49 -8.37 17.73 0.88
N ASP A 50 -9.10 17.28 -0.14
CA ASP A 50 -10.25 18.00 -0.71
C ASP A 50 -11.58 17.61 -0.08
N CYS A 51 -11.93 16.31 -0.10
CA CYS A 51 -13.21 15.81 0.43
C CYS A 51 -13.11 15.31 1.88
N LEU A 52 -11.89 15.16 2.41
CA LEU A 52 -11.60 14.64 3.76
C LEU A 52 -11.97 13.18 4.01
N ASP A 53 -12.41 12.45 2.98
CA ASP A 53 -12.67 11.02 3.05
C ASP A 53 -11.39 10.21 3.31
N ARG A 54 -11.60 9.03 3.89
CA ARG A 54 -10.57 8.11 4.36
C ARG A 54 -10.63 6.79 3.60
N TRP A 55 -9.47 6.28 3.22
CA TRP A 55 -9.32 4.99 2.56
C TRP A 55 -8.34 4.12 3.33
N ASP A 56 -8.69 2.86 3.56
CA ASP A 56 -7.82 1.86 4.17
C ASP A 56 -7.51 0.79 3.11
N LEU A 57 -6.24 0.63 2.77
CA LEU A 57 -5.76 -0.29 1.73
C LEU A 57 -4.76 -1.27 2.32
N VAL A 58 -4.79 -2.51 1.84
CA VAL A 58 -3.79 -3.53 2.19
C VAL A 58 -2.62 -3.39 1.22
N LEU A 59 -1.38 -3.37 1.73
CA LEU A 59 -0.20 -3.40 0.86
C LEU A 59 -0.11 -4.74 0.15
N PRO A 60 -0.01 -4.74 -1.20
CA PRO A 60 0.13 -5.98 -1.95
C PRO A 60 1.50 -6.59 -1.74
N ASP A 61 1.63 -7.88 -2.06
CA ASP A 61 2.93 -8.54 -2.20
C ASP A 61 3.70 -7.99 -3.42
N GLU A 62 4.98 -8.35 -3.55
CA GLU A 62 5.86 -7.84 -4.62
C GLU A 62 5.35 -8.17 -6.03
N ASP A 63 4.58 -9.25 -6.19
CA ASP A 63 3.93 -9.65 -7.44
C ASP A 63 2.62 -8.90 -7.71
N GLY A 64 2.24 -7.95 -6.85
CA GLY A 64 0.96 -7.23 -6.95
C GLY A 64 -0.26 -8.08 -6.59
N ALA A 65 -0.04 -9.29 -6.04
CA ALA A 65 -1.10 -10.15 -5.57
C ALA A 65 -1.72 -9.57 -4.29
N ASP A 66 -3.05 -9.53 -4.23
CA ASP A 66 -3.75 -9.26 -2.99
C ASP A 66 -3.70 -10.52 -2.08
N PRO A 67 -3.19 -10.41 -0.85
CA PRO A 67 -3.01 -11.57 0.03
C PRO A 67 -4.33 -12.16 0.56
N TRP A 68 -5.49 -11.53 0.31
CA TRP A 68 -6.80 -11.96 0.79
C TRP A 68 -7.70 -12.54 -0.30
N GLU A 69 -7.30 -12.49 -1.56
CA GLU A 69 -8.00 -13.11 -2.68
C GLU A 69 -7.27 -14.36 -3.20
N PRO A 70 -7.46 -15.55 -2.57
CA PRO A 70 -6.92 -16.79 -3.10
C PRO A 70 -7.69 -17.24 -4.35
N GLY A 71 -7.21 -16.82 -5.53
CA GLY A 71 -7.44 -17.46 -6.83
C GLY A 71 -8.90 -17.62 -7.27
N ILE A 72 -9.40 -16.64 -8.01
CA ILE A 72 -10.57 -16.76 -8.90
C ILE A 72 -10.09 -16.98 -10.33
#